data_AF-A0A973FYI1-F1
#
_entry.id   AF-A0A973FYI1-F1
#
_cell.length_a   1.000
_cell.length_b   1.000
_cell.length_c   1.000
_cell.angle_alpha   90.00
_cell.angle_beta   90.00
_cell.angle_gamma   90.00
#
_symmetry.space_group_name_H-M   'P 1'
#
loop_
_entity.id
_entity.type
_entity.pdbx_description
1 polymer ?
#
loop_
_entity_poly.entity_id
_entity_poly.type
_entity_poly.pdbx_seq_one_letter_code
_entity_poly.pdbx_strand_id
1 'polypeptide(L)' 'PAAYGNGSMYALSAARALMKHSGLSARDIVEESLKIAADICIYTNDHIVIEEV' A
#
# COMPACT_ATOMS: atom_id res chain seq x y z
N PRO A 1 -2.54 10.54 1.22
CA PRO A 1 -2.67 9.35 0.36
C PRO A 1 -4.13 9.08 -0.03
N ALA A 2 -4.36 8.86 -1.33
CA ALA A 2 -5.61 8.35 -1.87
C ALA A 2 -5.33 6.96 -2.46
N ALA A 3 -6.28 6.04 -2.33
CA ALA A 3 -6.20 4.69 -2.88
C ALA A 3 -7.56 4.36 -3.53
N TYR A 4 -7.53 3.61 -4.63
CA TYR A 4 -8.71 3.22 -5.40
C TYR A 4 -8.63 1.73 -5.79
N GLY A 5 -9.77 1.10 -6.08
CA GLY A 5 -9.87 -0.34 -6.39
C GLY A 5 -10.21 -1.24 -5.19
N ASN A 6 -10.27 -2.56 -5.42
CA ASN A 6 -10.77 -3.55 -4.45
C ASN A 6 -9.93 -3.63 -3.15
N GLY A 7 -8.61 -3.47 -3.23
CA GLY A 7 -7.70 -3.49 -2.06
C GLY A 7 -7.48 -2.11 -1.40
N SER A 8 -8.18 -1.06 -1.86
CA SER A 8 -7.87 0.33 -1.51
C SER A 8 -7.95 0.65 -0.01
N MET A 9 -8.94 0.09 0.69
CA MET A 9 -9.12 0.34 2.13
C MET A 9 -8.00 -0.29 2.97
N TYR A 10 -7.48 -1.45 2.56
CA TYR A 10 -6.35 -2.12 3.22
C TYR A 10 -5.04 -1.38 2.93
N ALA A 11 -4.79 -1.01 1.68
CA ALA A 11 -3.62 -0.22 1.31
C ALA A 11 -3.62 1.14 2.03
N LEU A 12 -4.76 1.82 2.07
CA LEU A 12 -4.87 3.13 2.72
C LEU A 12 -4.67 3.03 4.25
N SER A 13 -5.22 2.00 4.90
CA SER A 13 -5.04 1.81 6.34
C SER A 13 -3.59 1.47 6.68
N ALA A 14 -2.96 0.56 5.94
CA ALA A 14 -1.55 0.21 6.08
C ALA A 14 -0.64 1.42 5.83
N ALA A 15 -0.83 2.15 4.73
CA ALA A 15 -0.05 3.34 4.42
C ALA A 15 -0.15 4.40 5.53
N ARG A 16 -1.36 4.64 6.08
CA ARG A 16 -1.55 5.58 7.20
C ARG A 16 -0.82 5.14 8.47
N ALA A 17 -0.78 3.84 8.76
CA ALA A 17 -0.05 3.31 9.90
C ALA A 17 1.46 3.45 9.70
N LEU A 18 1.97 3.04 8.53
CA LEU A 18 3.39 3.12 8.20
C LEU A 18 3.90 4.57 8.19
N MET A 19 3.14 5.52 7.64
CA MET A 19 3.49 6.95 7.69
C MET A 19 3.62 7.50 9.12
N LYS A 20 2.88 6.95 10.09
CA LYS A 20 2.87 7.44 11.47
C LYS A 20 3.88 6.76 12.37
N HIS A 21 4.23 5.51 12.06
CA HIS A 21 4.93 4.61 12.98
C HIS A 21 6.21 4.01 12.40
N SER A 22 6.64 4.46 11.22
CA SER A 22 7.90 4.05 10.60
C SER A 22 8.68 5.24 10.06
N GLY A 23 9.97 5.02 9.78
CA GLY A 23 10.83 5.98 9.08
C GLY A 23 11.00 5.65 7.60
N LEU A 24 10.05 4.91 7.02
CA LEU A 24 10.12 4.44 5.63
C LEU A 24 9.98 5.59 4.64
N SER A 25 10.58 5.42 3.45
CA SER A 25 10.39 6.37 2.35
C SER A 25 8.97 6.28 1.79
N ALA A 26 8.57 7.28 1.01
CA ALA A 26 7.26 7.27 0.35
C ALA A 26 7.08 6.03 -0.55
N ARG A 27 8.14 5.64 -1.27
CA ARG A 27 8.16 4.44 -2.11
C ARG A 27 7.95 3.17 -1.28
N ASP A 28 8.71 3.02 -0.20
CA ASP A 28 8.62 1.84 0.68
C ASP A 28 7.25 1.74 1.35
N ILE A 29 6.66 2.87 1.76
CA ILE A 29 5.30 2.90 2.32
C ILE A 29 4.28 2.41 1.31
N VAL A 30 4.37 2.88 0.06
CA VAL A 30 3.47 2.45 -1.01
C VAL A 30 3.62 0.96 -1.27
N GLU A 31 4.86 0.49 -1.41
CA GLU A 31 5.16 -0.92 -1.66
C GLU A 31 4.60 -1.83 -0.57
N GLU A 32 4.93 -1.56 0.70
CA GLU A 32 4.50 -2.37 1.82
C GLU A 32 2.98 -2.30 2.02
N SER A 33 2.36 -1.14 1.79
CA SER A 33 0.91 -1.02 1.87
C SER A 33 0.18 -1.83 0.78
N LEU A 34 0.75 -1.91 -0.42
CA LEU A 34 0.18 -2.69 -1.52
C LEU A 34 0.38 -4.20 -1.31
N LYS A 35 1.53 -4.62 -0.75
CA LYS A 35 1.74 -6.03 -0.33
C LYS A 35 0.71 -6.47 0.70
N ILE A 36 0.47 -5.66 1.74
CA ILE A 36 -0.56 -5.94 2.74
C ILE A 36 -1.96 -6.04 2.10
N ALA A 37 -2.25 -5.19 1.11
CA ALA A 37 -3.51 -5.27 0.39
C ALA A 37 -3.63 -6.54 -0.47
N ALA A 38 -2.55 -7.01 -1.07
CA ALA A 38 -2.48 -8.26 -1.83
C ALA A 38 -2.70 -9.49 -0.95
N ASP A 39 -2.17 -9.48 0.27
CA ASP A 39 -2.33 -10.59 1.23
C ASP A 39 -3.77 -10.75 1.73
N ILE A 40 -4.56 -9.66 1.75
CA ILE A 40 -5.92 -9.64 2.32
C ILE A 40 -6.99 -9.70 1.23
N CYS A 41 -6.82 -8.97 0.12
CA CYS A 41 -7.83 -8.83 -0.91
C CYS A 41 -7.62 -9.87 -2.02
N ILE A 42 -8.53 -10.83 -2.14
CA ILE A 42 -8.48 -11.87 -3.20
C ILE A 42 -8.44 -11.33 -4.64
N TYR A 43 -8.76 -10.06 -4.85
CA TYR A 43 -8.74 -9.37 -6.15
C TYR A 43 -7.52 -8.45 -6.34
N THR A 44 -6.59 -8.44 -5.39
CA THR A 44 -5.33 -7.69 -5.45
C THR A 44 -4.19 -8.70 -5.35
N ASN A 45 -3.19 -8.61 -6.21
CA ASN A 45 -2.03 -9.51 -6.21
C ASN A 45 -0.75 -8.74 -5.85
N ASP A 46 0.34 -9.48 -5.71
CA ASP A 46 1.68 -8.99 -5.35
C ASP A 46 2.50 -8.50 -6.55
N HIS A 47 1.93 -8.49 -7.76
CA HIS A 47 2.56 -7.95 -8.96
C HIS A 47 2.42 -6.42 -8.98
N ILE A 48 3.29 -5.74 -8.23
CA ILE A 48 3.21 -4.30 -7.96
C ILE A 48 4.13 -3.51 -8.91
N VAL A 49 3.60 -2.45 -9.51
CA VAL A 49 4.37 -1.44 -10.28
C VAL A 49 4.26 -0.10 -9.56
N ILE A 50 5.40 0.56 -9.33
CA ILE A 50 5.49 1.83 -8.62
C ILE A 50 6.18 2.85 -9.51
N GLU A 51 5.49 3.96 -9.77
CA GLU A 51 5.98 5.11 -10.51
C GLU A 51 6.28 6.26 -9.52
N GLU A 52 7.37 7.00 -9.76
CA GLU A 52 7.83 8.12 -8.93
C GLU A 52 8.23 9.33 -9.80
N VAL A 53 8.16 10.54 -9.21
CA VAL A 53 8.49 11.83 -9.86
C VAL A 53 9.65 12.53 -9.16
#